data_AF-A0A0Q6JZX5-F1
#
_entry.id   AF-A0A0Q6JZX5-F1
#
_cell.length_a   1.000
_cell.length_b   1.000
_cell.length_c   1.000
_cell.angle_alpha   90.00
_cell.angle_beta   90.00
_cell.angle_gamma   90.00
#
_symmetry.space_group_name_H-M   'P 1'
#
loop_
_entity.id
_entity.type
_entity.pdbx_description
1 polymer ?
#
loop_
_entity_poly.entity_id
_entity_poly.type
_entity_poly.pdbx_seq_one_letter_code
_entity_poly.pdbx_strand_id
1 'polypeptide(L)'
;MADAPSFTLPEALRAQQHLRKTLGLGEERFPVPAFVNMISDEIEQLRDTGRTDAEIATLIEQASGHTLSPDDLARYYTPAGERHGHEG
;
A
#
# COMPACT_ATOMS: atom_id res chain seq x y z
N MET A 1 13.36 28.39 10.25
CA MET A 1 13.74 26.97 10.36
C MET A 1 13.86 26.45 8.95
N ALA A 2 14.99 25.86 8.57
CA ALA A 2 15.10 25.24 7.24
C ALA A 2 14.20 23.99 7.24
N ASP A 3 13.40 23.83 6.20
CA ASP A 3 12.55 22.65 6.01
C ASP A 3 13.44 21.40 5.97
N ALA A 4 13.04 20.34 6.67
CA ALA A 4 13.78 19.09 6.62
C ALA A 4 13.68 18.50 5.20
N PRO A 5 14.76 17.89 4.66
CA PRO A 5 14.67 17.24 3.36
C PRO A 5 13.60 16.14 3.40
N SER A 6 12.66 16.19 2.46
CA SER A 6 11.62 15.19 2.26
C SER A 6 11.97 14.30 1.05
N PHE A 7 11.49 13.06 1.09
CA PHE A 7 11.64 12.11 -0.02
C PHE A 7 10.26 11.72 -0.53
N THR A 8 10.14 11.60 -1.84
CA THR A 8 8.93 11.11 -2.50
C THR A 8 8.85 9.58 -2.41
N LEU A 9 7.64 9.02 -2.54
CA LEU A 9 7.44 7.56 -2.57
C LEU A 9 8.31 6.85 -3.64
N PRO A 10 8.42 7.34 -4.89
CA PRO A 10 9.33 6.74 -5.87
C PRO A 10 10.80 6.75 -5.46
N GLU A 11 11.26 7.78 -4.76
CA GLU A 11 12.64 7.84 -4.24
C GLU A 11 12.87 6.81 -3.14
N ALA A 12 11.92 6.65 -2.21
CA ALA A 12 11.96 5.64 -1.17
C ALA A 12 12.01 4.22 -1.77
N LEU A 13 11.16 3.92 -2.75
CA LEU A 13 11.12 2.61 -3.42
C LEU A 13 12.44 2.30 -4.16
N ARG A 14 13.02 3.28 -4.87
CA ARG A 14 14.32 3.12 -5.54
C ARG A 14 15.44 2.85 -4.54
N ALA A 15 15.46 3.56 -3.41
CA ALA A 15 16.44 3.34 -2.35
C ALA A 15 16.32 1.92 -1.77
N GLN A 16 15.09 1.49 -1.42
CA GLN A 16 14.83 0.14 -0.90
C GLN A 16 15.28 -0.95 -1.88
N GLN A 17 14.92 -0.84 -3.16
CA GLN A 17 15.33 -1.78 -4.20
C GLN A 17 16.86 -1.86 -4.33
N HIS A 18 17.54 -0.72 -4.29
CA HIS A 18 19.00 -0.67 -4.38
C HIS A 18 19.67 -1.35 -3.18
N LEU A 19 19.17 -1.10 -1.96
CA LEU A 19 19.69 -1.74 -0.74
C LEU A 19 19.50 -3.25 -0.77
N ARG A 20 18.31 -3.74 -1.15
CA ARG A 20 18.06 -5.19 -1.26
C ARG A 20 18.97 -5.86 -2.27
N LYS A 21 19.13 -5.26 -3.45
CA LYS A 21 20.04 -5.75 -4.48
C LYS A 21 21.49 -5.84 -3.98
N THR A 22 21.96 -4.82 -3.27
CA THR A 22 23.31 -4.78 -2.69
C THR A 22 23.51 -5.87 -1.62
N LEU A 23 22.48 -6.15 -0.84
CA LEU A 23 22.49 -7.22 0.17
C LEU A 23 22.31 -8.62 -0.43
N GLY A 24 22.09 -8.75 -1.75
CA GLY A 24 21.74 -10.01 -2.38
C GLY A 24 20.37 -10.55 -1.96
N LEU A 25 19.51 -9.70 -1.39
CA LEU A 25 18.14 -10.04 -1.05
C LEU A 25 17.30 -9.97 -2.32
N GLY A 26 16.63 -11.07 -2.65
CA GLY A 26 15.70 -11.10 -3.78
C GLY A 26 14.54 -10.10 -3.63
N GLU A 27 13.66 -10.08 -4.62
CA GLU A 27 12.47 -9.22 -4.62
C GLU A 27 11.66 -9.40 -3.34
N GLU A 28 11.26 -8.27 -2.75
CA GLU A 28 10.37 -8.29 -1.61
C GLU A 28 8.97 -8.72 -2.05
N ARG A 29 8.40 -9.70 -1.35
CA ARG A 29 7.03 -10.14 -1.58
C ARG A 29 6.23 -9.87 -0.32
N PHE A 30 5.16 -9.12 -0.48
CA PHE A 30 4.23 -8.85 0.60
C PHE A 30 3.03 -9.79 0.46
N PRO A 31 2.54 -10.38 1.56
CA PRO A 31 1.24 -11.02 1.54
C PRO A 31 0.16 -9.95 1.32
N VAL A 32 -0.98 -10.33 0.73
CA VAL A 32 -2.09 -9.42 0.40
C VAL A 32 -2.47 -8.49 1.56
N PRO A 33 -2.62 -8.93 2.83
CA PRO A 33 -2.98 -8.04 3.92
C PRO A 33 -1.95 -6.93 4.19
N ALA A 34 -0.66 -7.26 4.09
CA ALA A 34 0.40 -6.28 4.27
C ALA A 34 0.44 -5.27 3.11
N PHE A 35 0.21 -5.75 1.89
CA PHE A 35 0.10 -4.90 0.71
C PHE A 35 -1.10 -3.94 0.84
N VAL A 36 -2.29 -4.46 1.17
CA VAL A 36 -3.50 -3.64 1.35
C VAL A 36 -3.29 -2.59 2.44
N ASN A 37 -2.66 -2.95 3.57
CA ASN A 37 -2.32 -1.98 4.62
C ASN A 37 -1.37 -0.88 4.15
N MET A 38 -0.41 -1.19 3.28
CA MET A 38 0.54 -0.20 2.76
C MET A 38 -0.13 0.89 1.91
N ILE A 39 -1.20 0.55 1.19
CA ILE A 39 -1.92 1.49 0.28
C ILE A 39 -3.29 1.91 0.83
N SER A 40 -3.49 1.71 2.13
CA SER A 40 -4.81 1.77 2.74
C SER A 40 -5.33 3.21 2.89
N ASP A 41 -4.43 4.20 3.00
CA ASP A 41 -4.79 5.62 3.01
C ASP A 41 -5.26 6.08 1.63
N GLU A 42 -4.68 5.56 0.54
CA GLU A 42 -5.15 5.79 -0.82
C GLU A 42 -6.49 5.11 -1.08
N ILE A 43 -6.70 3.88 -0.56
CA ILE A 43 -7.99 3.18 -0.64
C ILE A 43 -9.08 4.01 0.05
N GLU A 44 -8.81 4.51 1.26
CA GLU A 44 -9.75 5.35 2.03
C GLU A 44 -10.09 6.63 1.27
N GLN A 45 -9.09 7.36 0.77
CA GLN A 45 -9.31 8.56 -0.03
C GLN A 45 -10.12 8.30 -1.31
N LEU A 46 -9.89 7.18 -2.00
CA LEU A 46 -10.67 6.83 -3.19
C LEU A 46 -12.14 6.51 -2.84
N ARG A 47 -12.40 5.83 -1.72
CA ARG A 47 -13.76 5.59 -1.23
C ARG A 47 -14.47 6.90 -0.89
N ASP A 48 -13.77 7.85 -0.27
CA ASP A 48 -14.31 9.17 0.04
C ASP A 48 -14.68 9.98 -1.21
N THR A 49 -14.03 9.72 -2.35
CA THR A 49 -14.45 10.29 -3.65
C THR A 49 -15.66 9.58 -4.28
N GLY A 50 -16.20 8.54 -3.64
CA GLY A 50 -17.35 7.76 -4.09
C GLY A 50 -17.01 6.54 -4.95
N ARG A 51 -15.74 6.14 -5.05
CA ARG A 51 -15.35 4.92 -5.78
C ARG A 51 -15.69 3.66 -4.99
N THR A 52 -16.12 2.65 -5.72
CA THR A 52 -16.42 1.32 -5.17
C THR A 52 -15.17 0.45 -5.04
N ASP A 53 -15.22 -0.55 -4.17
CA ASP A 53 -14.12 -1.52 -4.02
C ASP A 53 -13.80 -2.27 -5.32
N ALA A 54 -14.79 -2.48 -6.19
CA ALA A 54 -14.56 -3.07 -7.51
C ALA A 54 -13.72 -2.17 -8.43
N GLU A 55 -13.97 -0.87 -8.41
CA GLU A 55 -13.18 0.10 -9.17
C GLU A 55 -11.76 0.23 -8.59
N ILE A 56 -11.64 0.24 -7.26
CA ILE A 56 -10.34 0.32 -6.58
C ILE A 56 -9.51 -0.95 -6.85
N ALA A 57 -10.11 -2.14 -6.76
CA ALA A 57 -9.47 -3.40 -7.14
C ALA A 57 -8.95 -3.38 -8.58
N THR A 58 -9.76 -2.87 -9.51
CA THR A 58 -9.37 -2.72 -10.92
C THR A 58 -8.15 -1.80 -11.08
N LEU A 59 -8.10 -0.67 -10.35
CA LEU A 59 -6.95 0.25 -10.40
C LEU A 59 -5.68 -0.42 -9.84
N ILE A 60 -5.81 -1.17 -8.75
CA ILE A 60 -4.70 -1.91 -8.15
C ILE A 60 -4.18 -2.99 -9.10
N GLU A 61 -5.08 -3.73 -9.75
CA GLU A 61 -4.71 -4.76 -10.74
C GLU A 61 -3.98 -4.14 -11.94
N GLN A 62 -4.47 -3.01 -12.46
CA GLN A 62 -3.81 -2.29 -13.55
C GLN A 62 -2.39 -1.83 -13.19
N ALA A 63 -2.16 -1.42 -11.93
CA ALA A 63 -0.86 -0.95 -11.48
C ALA A 63 0.09 -2.08 -11.08
N SER A 64 -0.42 -3.15 -10.47
CA SER A 64 0.39 -4.24 -9.90
C SER A 64 0.59 -5.43 -10.84
N GLY A 65 -0.29 -5.60 -11.84
CA GLY A 65 -0.34 -6.78 -12.69
C GLY A 65 -0.84 -8.04 -11.97
N HIS A 66 -1.32 -7.91 -10.73
CA HIS A 66 -1.87 -9.00 -9.94
C HIS A 66 -3.35 -8.76 -9.64
N THR A 67 -4.17 -9.77 -9.90
CA THR A 67 -5.60 -9.72 -9.58
C THR A 67 -5.78 -9.68 -8.07
N LEU A 68 -6.51 -8.67 -7.61
CA LEU A 68 -6.99 -8.52 -6.24
C LEU A 68 -8.51 -8.47 -6.30
N SER A 69 -9.21 -9.36 -5.59
CA SER A 69 -10.68 -9.32 -5.63
C SER A 69 -11.23 -8.20 -4.74
N PRO A 70 -12.44 -7.68 -5.04
CA PRO A 70 -13.11 -6.72 -4.15
C PRO A 70 -13.36 -7.32 -2.74
N ASP A 71 -13.62 -8.62 -2.66
CA ASP A 71 -13.73 -9.35 -1.39
C ASP A 71 -12.41 -9.34 -0.59
N ASP A 72 -11.25 -9.42 -1.26
CA ASP A 72 -9.96 -9.30 -0.58
C ASP A 72 -9.77 -7.90 0.00
N LEU A 73 -10.17 -6.85 -0.72
CA LEU A 73 -10.17 -5.49 -0.20
C LEU A 73 -11.08 -5.36 1.02
N ALA A 74 -12.33 -5.83 0.94
CA ALA A 74 -13.25 -5.79 2.07
C ALA A 74 -12.75 -6.58 3.28
N ARG A 75 -12.07 -7.71 3.05
CA ARG A 75 -11.57 -8.61 4.09
C ARG A 75 -10.31 -8.09 4.79
N TYR A 76 -9.39 -7.48 4.04
CA TYR A 76 -8.07 -7.11 4.56
C TYR A 76 -7.92 -5.62 4.81
N TYR A 77 -8.81 -4.79 4.28
CA TYR A 77 -8.84 -3.39 4.62
C TYR A 77 -9.18 -3.22 6.10
N THR A 78 -8.27 -2.55 6.82
CA THR A 78 -8.52 -2.08 8.18
C THR A 78 -8.60 -0.55 8.12
N PRO A 79 -9.69 0.10 8.56
CA PRO A 79 -9.77 1.56 8.60
C PRO A 79 -8.73 2.14 9.57
N ALA A 80 -8.24 3.34 9.29
CA ALA A 80 -7.14 3.96 10.05
C ALA A 80 -7.43 4.06 11.57
N GLY A 81 -8.69 4.30 11.95
CA GLY A 81 -9.14 4.33 13.34
C GLY A 81 -9.01 3.00 14.10
N GLU A 82 -8.99 1.86 13.38
CA GLU A 82 -8.92 0.52 13.97
C GLU A 82 -7.49 -0.07 13.90
N ARG A 83 -6.60 0.49 13.06
CA ARG A 83 -5.17 0.12 12.98
C ARG A 83 -4.40 0.42 14.28
N HIS A 84 -4.81 1.45 15.03
CA HIS A 84 -4.21 1.82 16.32
C HIS A 84 -4.85 1.11 17.53
N GLY A 85 -5.83 0.22 17.33
CA GLY A 85 -6.51 -0.49 18.42
C GLY A 85 -5.79 -1.74 18.94
N HIS A 86 -4.63 -2.10 18.38
CA HIS A 86 -3.86 -3.29 18.77
C HIS A 86 -2.54 -2.91 19.46
N GLU A 87 -2.63 -2.09 20.51
CA GLU A 87 -1.65 -2.09 21.60
C GLU A 87 -2.29 -2.85 22.77
N GLY A 88 -1.97 -4.14 22.89
CA GLY A 88 -2.30 -5.01 24.01
C GLY A 88 -1.08 -5.77 24.45
#